data_AF-A0A928D1P9-F1
#
_entry.id   AF-A0A928D1P9-F1
#
_cell.length_a   1.000
_cell.length_b   1.000
_cell.length_c   1.000
_cell.angle_alpha   90.00
_cell.angle_beta   90.00
_cell.angle_gamma   90.00
#
_symmetry.space_group_name_H-M   'P 1'
#
loop_
_entity.id
_entity.type
_entity.pdbx_description
1 polymer ?
#
loop_
_entity_poly.entity_id
_entity_poly.type
_entity_poly.pdbx_seq_one_letter_code
_entity_poly.pdbx_strand_id
1 'polypeptide(L)'
;MVCNMDARQADIQLEMNFSTPSGNRFRRCLENGVFTVLFEVTAPGYELPDDEAAARLAQLEKTALSCTKLPCALALTDRSWSDKHRSALEYAALLPEKNRNSHIFYISGRHADHSAMRSKLAAARSLNLANLVAVSGTSMPNEDARALRKIDFTESVHTLQMLREQPDKQLFYPGSTINANLYSAPGLYSSIFKLIKKFNTGSEFAVTQAGFDIAQLDNLRTYLSWRGFHQPLIARLMLLTPDKVDKITANAMPGINISGDFLQILDKELRFSSSQFEAAQYRRLELQAVGCKLLGYSGIQIAGADSVNKMQITMDRIDRALKEFSNLNQWAEEYKYYMARSDMAPGEKDFYLFEKLLDSNAEERIAPQLTEFTLPVRSFGGRCREKLTRFLFPEADQQPAAERHWLKKLLTGCPGCANCRLPQTQYHCPQLCPKELANGPCGGVRDNGLCEAADIPCVHLDIWLDAERRKACDALENDLIAPGR
;
A
#
# COMPACT_ATOMS: atom_id res chain seq x y z
N MET A 1 -41.05 -21.11 -9.79
CA MET A 1 -41.05 -21.75 -8.47
C MET A 1 -40.67 -20.68 -7.46
N VAL A 2 -41.64 -20.28 -6.65
CA VAL A 2 -41.49 -19.31 -5.56
C VAL A 2 -40.64 -19.97 -4.48
N CYS A 3 -39.53 -19.35 -4.08
CA CYS A 3 -38.76 -19.79 -2.92
C CYS A 3 -38.57 -18.60 -1.97
N ASN A 4 -39.04 -18.81 -0.74
CA ASN A 4 -39.18 -17.85 0.35
C ASN A 4 -37.88 -17.10 0.66
N MET A 5 -38.03 -15.77 0.83
CA MET A 5 -37.09 -14.93 1.57
C MET A 5 -37.38 -15.11 3.07
N ASP A 6 -36.56 -15.90 3.77
CA ASP A 6 -36.46 -15.84 5.23
C ASP A 6 -35.32 -14.90 5.60
N ALA A 7 -35.70 -13.70 6.06
CA ALA A 7 -34.82 -12.73 6.68
C ALA A 7 -34.33 -13.28 8.02
N ARG A 8 -33.08 -13.76 8.08
CA ARG A 8 -32.36 -13.91 9.34
C ARG A 8 -31.55 -12.65 9.59
N GLN A 9 -32.03 -11.82 10.51
CA GLN A 9 -31.21 -10.86 11.23
C GLN A 9 -30.04 -11.63 11.85
N ALA A 10 -28.85 -11.51 11.25
CA ALA A 10 -27.62 -11.93 11.89
C ALA A 10 -27.24 -10.83 12.88
N ASP A 11 -27.48 -11.07 14.17
CA ASP A 11 -26.88 -10.31 15.25
C ASP A 11 -25.36 -10.31 15.05
N ILE A 12 -24.81 -9.14 14.70
CA ILE A 12 -23.37 -8.89 14.64
C ILE A 12 -22.89 -8.86 16.09
N GLN A 13 -22.61 -10.03 16.64
CA GLN A 13 -21.95 -10.16 17.93
C GLN A 13 -20.51 -9.70 17.74
N LEU A 14 -20.23 -8.45 18.11
CA LEU A 14 -18.87 -7.92 18.25
C LEU A 14 -18.12 -8.80 19.25
N GLU A 15 -17.30 -9.73 18.76
CA GLU A 15 -16.34 -10.45 19.59
C GLU A 15 -15.32 -9.44 20.11
N MET A 16 -15.62 -8.84 21.26
CA MET A 16 -14.67 -8.05 22.03
C MET A 16 -13.61 -8.99 22.60
N ASN A 17 -12.45 -9.02 21.94
CA ASN A 17 -11.30 -9.78 22.39
C ASN A 17 -10.62 -9.03 23.56
N PHE A 18 -10.98 -9.38 24.80
CA PHE A 18 -10.49 -8.77 26.04
C PHE A 18 -9.01 -9.07 26.37
N SER A 19 -8.27 -9.74 25.48
CA SER A 19 -6.84 -10.06 25.68
C SER A 19 -5.89 -8.98 25.14
N THR A 20 -6.37 -7.74 24.92
CA THR A 20 -5.53 -6.63 24.46
C THR A 20 -4.52 -6.24 25.54
N PRO A 21 -3.20 -6.17 25.24
CA PRO A 21 -2.26 -5.53 26.16
C PRO A 21 -2.74 -4.11 26.40
N SER A 22 -3.06 -3.77 27.65
CA SER A 22 -3.69 -2.52 28.09
C SER A 22 -2.89 -1.23 27.78
N GLY A 23 -1.79 -1.34 27.03
CA GLY A 23 -0.87 -0.24 26.68
C GLY A 23 -0.75 0.10 25.17
N ASN A 24 -1.42 -0.58 24.24
CA ASN A 24 -1.31 -0.23 22.81
C ASN A 24 -2.34 0.85 22.41
N ARG A 25 -1.92 2.12 22.50
CA ARG A 25 -2.77 3.27 22.17
C ARG A 25 -3.23 3.26 20.72
N PHE A 26 -2.34 2.95 19.77
CA PHE A 26 -2.65 3.00 18.35
C PHE A 26 -3.71 1.96 17.97
N ARG A 27 -3.50 0.71 18.35
CA ARG A 27 -4.45 -0.40 18.16
C ARG A 27 -5.83 -0.05 18.72
N ARG A 28 -5.88 0.45 19.97
CA ARG A 28 -7.14 0.85 20.62
C ARG A 28 -7.87 1.97 19.88
N CYS A 29 -7.17 2.90 19.23
CA CYS A 29 -7.83 3.94 18.43
C CYS A 29 -8.51 3.33 17.21
N LEU A 30 -7.83 2.43 16.50
CA LEU A 30 -8.36 1.76 15.32
C LEU A 30 -9.54 0.84 15.64
N GLU A 31 -9.42 -0.01 16.68
CA GLU A 31 -10.47 -0.95 17.10
C GLU A 31 -11.76 -0.22 17.55
N ASN A 32 -11.63 0.97 18.12
CA ASN A 32 -12.78 1.79 18.54
C ASN A 32 -13.27 2.76 17.45
N GLY A 33 -12.79 2.65 16.21
CA GLY A 33 -13.19 3.53 15.11
C GLY A 33 -12.79 5.00 15.30
N VAL A 34 -11.78 5.29 16.12
CA VAL A 34 -11.30 6.65 16.36
C VAL A 34 -10.34 7.08 15.25
N PHE A 35 -10.74 8.08 14.48
CA PHE A 35 -9.95 8.60 13.36
C PHE A 35 -8.59 9.12 13.83
N THR A 36 -7.50 8.54 13.31
CA THR A 36 -6.13 8.80 13.77
C THR A 36 -5.28 9.47 12.68
N VAL A 37 -4.45 10.45 13.06
CA VAL A 37 -3.49 11.10 12.16
C VAL A 37 -2.07 10.64 12.46
N LEU A 38 -1.40 10.11 11.45
CA LEU A 38 -0.02 9.66 11.50
C LEU A 38 0.87 10.62 10.72
N PHE A 39 1.95 11.09 11.34
CA PHE A 39 2.94 11.88 10.66
C PHE A 39 4.09 11.01 10.19
N GLU A 40 4.35 11.00 8.89
CA GLU A 40 5.43 10.20 8.32
C GLU A 40 6.79 10.85 8.63
N VAL A 41 7.67 10.07 9.25
CA VAL A 41 9.03 10.49 9.61
C VAL A 41 10.01 9.48 9.03
N THR A 42 10.90 9.96 8.16
CA THR A 42 12.00 9.15 7.63
C THR A 42 13.15 9.15 8.63
N ALA A 43 13.73 7.99 8.88
CA ALA A 43 14.93 7.86 9.70
C ALA A 43 16.11 8.62 9.07
N PRO A 44 16.88 9.42 9.82
CA PRO A 44 17.96 10.23 9.28
C PRO A 44 19.18 9.40 8.88
N GLY A 45 20.00 9.96 7.97
CA GLY A 45 21.32 9.45 7.61
C GLY A 45 22.29 9.36 8.78
N TYR A 46 23.22 8.40 8.73
CA TYR A 46 24.25 8.22 9.79
C TYR A 46 25.19 9.44 9.93
N GLU A 47 25.19 10.37 8.96
CA GLU A 47 25.87 11.66 9.08
C GLU A 47 25.32 12.56 10.18
N LEU A 48 24.04 12.40 10.57
CA LEU A 48 23.47 13.10 11.72
C LEU A 48 23.86 12.33 13.00
N PRO A 49 24.49 12.97 13.99
CA PRO A 49 24.84 12.33 15.27
C PRO A 49 23.63 11.73 16.01
N ASP A 50 23.85 10.69 16.81
CA ASP A 50 22.76 9.96 17.49
C ASP A 50 21.99 10.83 18.50
N ASP A 51 22.67 11.76 19.18
CA ASP A 51 22.06 12.72 20.10
C ASP A 51 21.18 13.74 19.37
N GLU A 52 21.64 14.26 18.23
CA GLU A 52 20.84 15.14 17.37
C GLU A 52 19.63 14.40 16.77
N ALA A 53 19.83 13.16 16.30
CA ALA A 53 18.76 12.32 15.80
C ALA A 53 17.71 12.03 16.88
N ALA A 54 18.14 11.69 18.10
CA ALA A 54 17.25 11.47 19.25
C ALA A 54 16.50 12.74 19.64
N ALA A 55 17.17 13.90 19.69
CA ALA A 55 16.55 15.18 20.01
C ALA A 55 15.48 15.56 18.97
N ARG A 56 15.77 15.38 17.67
CA ARG A 56 14.81 15.58 16.60
C ARG A 56 13.61 14.67 16.77
N LEU A 57 13.81 13.37 16.98
CA LEU A 57 12.71 12.42 17.14
C LEU A 57 11.84 12.76 18.36
N ALA A 58 12.44 13.11 19.48
CA ALA A 58 11.73 13.48 20.70
C ALA A 58 10.87 14.74 20.51
N GLN A 59 11.34 15.75 19.74
CA GLN A 59 10.54 16.93 19.42
C GLN A 59 9.32 16.59 18.56
N LEU A 60 9.50 15.75 17.54
CA LEU A 60 8.41 15.30 16.66
C LEU A 60 7.39 14.45 17.44
N GLU A 61 7.87 13.51 18.25
CA GLU A 61 7.05 12.66 19.11
C GLU A 61 6.22 13.50 20.07
N LYS A 62 6.87 14.42 20.81
CA LYS A 62 6.18 15.32 21.75
C LYS A 62 5.11 16.14 21.05
N THR A 63 5.40 16.66 19.86
CA THR A 63 4.46 17.44 19.07
C THR A 63 3.25 16.60 18.69
N ALA A 64 3.46 15.42 18.10
CA ALA A 64 2.37 14.51 17.73
C ALA A 64 1.52 14.11 18.95
N LEU A 65 2.15 13.69 20.06
CA LEU A 65 1.42 13.22 21.24
C LEU A 65 0.72 14.34 22.03
N SER A 66 1.13 15.60 21.86
CA SER A 66 0.52 16.77 22.51
C SER A 66 -0.86 17.17 21.93
N CYS A 67 -1.25 16.61 20.78
CA CYS A 67 -2.55 16.92 20.19
C CYS A 67 -3.68 16.38 21.06
N THR A 68 -4.50 17.27 21.62
CA THR A 68 -5.68 16.91 22.42
C THR A 68 -6.97 16.82 21.58
N LYS A 69 -6.95 17.41 20.38
CA LYS A 69 -8.11 17.54 19.49
C LYS A 69 -8.42 16.24 18.72
N LEU A 70 -7.37 15.52 18.33
CA LEU A 70 -7.45 14.24 17.64
C LEU A 70 -6.25 13.35 18.02
N PRO A 71 -6.39 12.01 17.99
CA PRO A 71 -5.25 11.12 18.18
C PRO A 71 -4.21 11.32 17.07
N CYS A 72 -3.01 11.67 17.49
CA CYS A 72 -1.86 11.86 16.61
C CYS A 72 -0.71 10.96 17.03
N ALA A 73 0.05 10.48 16.04
CA ALA A 73 1.20 9.58 16.23
C ALA A 73 2.20 9.72 15.06
N LEU A 74 3.34 9.04 15.18
CA LEU A 74 4.36 8.97 14.14
C LEU A 74 4.24 7.66 13.35
N ALA A 75 4.58 7.73 12.06
CA ALA A 75 4.82 6.61 11.17
C ALA A 75 6.28 6.63 10.72
N LEU A 76 7.12 5.77 11.30
CA LEU A 76 8.55 5.74 11.00
C LEU A 76 8.79 4.87 9.77
N THR A 77 9.26 5.47 8.68
CA THR A 77 9.51 4.77 7.41
C THR A 77 10.95 4.25 7.33
N ASP A 78 11.11 3.10 6.68
CA ASP A 78 12.39 2.40 6.57
C ASP A 78 13.11 2.74 5.27
N ARG A 79 14.33 3.31 5.38
CA ARG A 79 15.34 3.52 4.33
C ARG A 79 14.76 3.68 2.91
N SER A 80 14.06 4.79 2.66
CA SER A 80 13.33 5.01 1.41
C SER A 80 14.16 5.62 0.27
N TRP A 81 15.33 6.21 0.57
CA TRP A 81 16.11 6.99 -0.41
C TRP A 81 17.59 6.61 -0.50
N SER A 82 18.14 5.97 0.53
CA SER A 82 19.55 5.58 0.57
C SER A 82 19.79 4.55 1.67
N ASP A 83 20.67 3.59 1.38
CA ASP A 83 21.13 2.59 2.36
C ASP A 83 22.05 3.19 3.44
N LYS A 84 22.46 4.47 3.30
CA LYS A 84 23.21 5.22 4.32
C LYS A 84 22.32 5.78 5.44
N HIS A 85 21.02 5.49 5.42
CA HIS A 85 20.09 5.91 6.45
C HIS A 85 19.93 4.85 7.53
N ARG A 86 19.66 5.30 8.76
CA ARG A 86 19.20 4.41 9.82
C ARG A 86 17.94 3.68 9.37
N SER A 87 17.77 2.44 9.83
CA SER A 87 16.51 1.73 9.67
C SER A 87 15.43 2.33 10.58
N ALA A 88 14.17 2.07 10.25
CA ALA A 88 13.06 2.47 11.11
C ALA A 88 13.18 1.87 12.52
N LEU A 89 13.70 0.65 12.65
CA LEU A 89 13.88 -0.03 13.94
C LEU A 89 14.98 0.62 14.78
N GLU A 90 16.13 0.95 14.18
CA GLU A 90 17.22 1.67 14.86
C GLU A 90 16.75 3.04 15.35
N TYR A 91 16.00 3.77 14.51
CA TYR A 91 15.48 5.07 14.89
C TYR A 91 14.38 4.98 15.96
N ALA A 92 13.53 3.96 15.89
CA ALA A 92 12.49 3.69 16.90
C ALA A 92 13.09 3.33 18.28
N ALA A 93 14.30 2.76 18.33
CA ALA A 93 14.98 2.47 19.59
C ALA A 93 15.27 3.74 20.41
N LEU A 94 15.37 4.90 19.76
CA LEU A 94 15.57 6.20 20.41
C LEU A 94 14.29 6.75 21.07
N LEU A 95 13.11 6.17 20.78
CA LEU A 95 11.85 6.55 21.43
C LEU A 95 11.77 6.00 22.86
N PRO A 96 11.15 6.75 23.80
CA PRO A 96 10.81 6.25 25.12
C PRO A 96 9.95 4.98 25.02
N GLU A 97 10.33 3.92 25.73
CA GLU A 97 9.67 2.62 25.64
C GLU A 97 8.15 2.69 25.87
N LYS A 98 7.73 3.46 26.87
CA LYS A 98 6.31 3.69 27.21
C LYS A 98 5.46 4.28 26.08
N ASN A 99 6.08 4.94 25.10
CA ASN A 99 5.38 5.62 24.02
C ASN A 99 5.39 4.82 22.71
N ARG A 100 6.28 3.83 22.54
CA ARG A 100 6.49 3.10 21.28
C ARG A 100 5.20 2.53 20.69
N ASN A 101 4.31 2.00 21.52
CA ASN A 101 3.03 1.43 21.09
C ASN A 101 1.97 2.47 20.67
N SER A 102 2.29 3.77 20.70
CA SER A 102 1.47 4.81 20.08
C SER A 102 1.77 5.00 18.59
N HIS A 103 2.88 4.46 18.09
CA HIS A 103 3.42 4.74 16.75
C HIS A 103 3.41 3.49 15.88
N ILE A 104 3.61 3.67 14.57
CA ILE A 104 3.80 2.57 13.63
C ILE A 104 5.20 2.59 13.04
N PHE A 105 5.73 1.40 12.75
CA PHE A 105 7.10 1.21 12.29
C PHE A 105 7.10 0.35 11.02
N TYR A 106 7.58 0.91 9.92
CA TYR A 106 7.72 0.16 8.69
C TYR A 106 8.92 -0.78 8.79
N ILE A 107 8.77 -2.01 8.33
CA ILE A 107 9.86 -2.98 8.26
C ILE A 107 10.03 -3.45 6.82
N SER A 108 11.17 -3.13 6.23
CA SER A 108 11.48 -3.44 4.84
C SER A 108 12.12 -4.82 4.70
N GLY A 109 11.59 -5.59 3.74
CA GLY A 109 12.18 -6.83 3.25
C GLY A 109 13.37 -6.64 2.31
N ARG A 110 13.70 -5.40 1.92
CA ARG A 110 14.92 -5.09 1.16
C ARG A 110 16.16 -5.38 2.00
N HIS A 111 17.21 -5.91 1.36
CA HIS A 111 18.44 -6.38 2.02
C HIS A 111 18.17 -7.39 3.13
N ALA A 112 17.13 -8.20 2.96
CA ALA A 112 16.77 -9.23 3.90
C ALA A 112 16.29 -10.48 3.16
N ASP A 113 17.07 -11.54 3.26
CA ASP A 113 16.57 -12.89 3.08
C ASP A 113 15.66 -13.29 4.27
N HIS A 114 15.12 -14.50 4.23
CA HIS A 114 14.21 -14.98 5.28
C HIS A 114 14.87 -15.06 6.67
N SER A 115 16.18 -15.35 6.75
CA SER A 115 16.90 -15.45 8.02
C SER A 115 17.15 -14.06 8.62
N ALA A 116 17.64 -13.13 7.80
CA ALA A 116 17.81 -11.73 8.14
C ALA A 116 16.48 -11.09 8.54
N MET A 117 15.38 -11.44 7.85
CA MET A 117 14.05 -10.94 8.21
C MET A 117 13.60 -11.43 9.58
N ARG A 118 13.79 -12.71 9.91
CA ARG A 118 13.51 -13.24 11.26
C ARG A 118 14.35 -12.53 12.33
N SER A 119 15.61 -12.22 12.04
CA SER A 119 16.47 -11.43 12.95
C SER A 119 15.95 -10.00 13.16
N LYS A 120 15.48 -9.31 12.11
CA LYS A 120 14.87 -7.98 12.25
C LYS A 120 13.58 -8.03 13.09
N LEU A 121 12.75 -9.07 12.92
CA LEU A 121 11.53 -9.27 13.72
C LEU A 121 11.86 -9.55 15.19
N ALA A 122 12.90 -10.35 15.47
CA ALA A 122 13.39 -10.57 16.83
C ALA A 122 13.92 -9.28 17.48
N ALA A 123 14.62 -8.44 16.71
CA ALA A 123 15.04 -7.12 17.17
C ALA A 123 13.84 -6.22 17.51
N ALA A 124 12.83 -6.16 16.63
CA ALA A 124 11.59 -5.41 16.89
C ALA A 124 10.88 -5.89 18.18
N ARG A 125 10.86 -7.20 18.43
CA ARG A 125 10.37 -7.80 19.67
C ARG A 125 11.15 -7.28 20.89
N SER A 126 12.47 -7.34 20.85
CA SER A 126 13.33 -6.89 21.97
C SER A 126 13.17 -5.39 22.29
N LEU A 127 12.77 -4.61 21.29
CA LEU A 127 12.48 -3.18 21.43
C LEU A 127 11.03 -2.88 21.84
N ASN A 128 10.20 -3.90 22.08
CA ASN A 128 8.77 -3.75 22.41
C ASN A 128 8.01 -2.91 21.36
N LEU A 129 8.31 -3.13 20.07
CA LEU A 129 7.63 -2.47 18.95
C LEU A 129 6.45 -3.33 18.48
N ALA A 130 5.24 -3.02 18.94
CA ALA A 130 4.05 -3.81 18.61
C ALA A 130 3.54 -3.56 17.18
N ASN A 131 3.49 -2.30 16.72
CA ASN A 131 2.79 -1.93 15.48
C ASN A 131 3.74 -1.93 14.28
N LEU A 132 3.91 -3.09 13.64
CA LEU A 132 4.84 -3.27 12.52
C LEU A 132 4.11 -3.27 11.18
N VAL A 133 4.52 -2.42 10.24
CA VAL A 133 3.98 -2.38 8.87
C VAL A 133 4.94 -3.08 7.92
N ALA A 134 4.56 -4.27 7.46
CA ALA A 134 5.38 -5.07 6.55
C ALA A 134 5.37 -4.50 5.13
N VAL A 135 6.55 -4.21 4.58
CA VAL A 135 6.73 -3.79 3.18
C VAL A 135 7.81 -4.61 2.49
N SER A 136 7.60 -4.95 1.21
CA SER A 136 8.61 -5.69 0.45
C SER A 136 9.88 -4.87 0.21
N GLY A 137 9.78 -3.54 0.16
CA GLY A 137 10.86 -2.62 -0.19
C GLY A 137 10.72 -1.99 -1.58
N THR A 138 11.49 -0.91 -1.80
CA THR A 138 11.48 -0.10 -3.03
C THR A 138 12.85 -0.11 -3.71
N SER A 139 12.91 0.18 -5.01
CA SER A 139 14.13 0.58 -5.69
C SER A 139 14.62 1.94 -5.18
N MET A 140 15.94 2.13 -5.14
CA MET A 140 16.54 3.43 -4.86
C MET A 140 16.74 4.23 -6.16
N PRO A 141 16.91 5.56 -6.07
CA PRO A 141 17.30 6.36 -7.23
C PRO A 141 18.59 5.81 -7.87
N ASN A 142 18.59 5.66 -9.20
CA ASN A 142 19.68 5.12 -10.03
C ASN A 142 19.87 3.59 -10.01
N GLU A 143 18.96 2.83 -9.38
CA GLU A 143 18.99 1.37 -9.49
C GLU A 143 18.17 0.87 -10.67
N ASP A 144 18.82 0.13 -11.57
CA ASP A 144 18.15 -0.57 -12.65
C ASP A 144 17.70 -1.99 -12.23
N ALA A 145 16.95 -2.65 -13.11
CA ALA A 145 16.52 -4.02 -12.90
C ALA A 145 17.68 -5.02 -12.68
N ARG A 146 18.90 -4.73 -13.16
CA ARG A 146 20.06 -5.62 -12.96
C ARG A 146 20.64 -5.46 -11.55
N ALA A 147 20.66 -4.25 -11.03
CA ALA A 147 21.05 -3.95 -9.66
C ALA A 147 20.09 -4.63 -8.67
N LEU A 148 18.78 -4.50 -8.88
CA LEU A 148 17.78 -5.09 -7.98
C LEU A 148 17.86 -6.62 -7.89
N ARG A 149 18.19 -7.31 -8.98
CA ARG A 149 18.34 -8.79 -8.97
C ARG A 149 19.46 -9.32 -8.08
N LYS A 150 20.38 -8.44 -7.65
CA LYS A 150 21.48 -8.77 -6.73
C LYS A 150 21.12 -8.54 -5.26
N ILE A 151 19.94 -7.97 -4.99
CA ILE A 151 19.47 -7.63 -3.66
C ILE A 151 18.41 -8.64 -3.25
N ASP A 152 18.48 -9.11 -2.02
CA ASP A 152 17.44 -9.96 -1.46
C ASP A 152 16.23 -9.12 -1.02
N PHE A 153 15.05 -9.59 -1.42
CA PHE A 153 13.77 -9.00 -1.06
C PHE A 153 12.88 -10.06 -0.41
N THR A 154 12.63 -9.93 0.89
CA THR A 154 11.53 -10.67 1.53
C THR A 154 10.21 -9.98 1.22
N GLU A 155 9.28 -10.70 0.60
CA GLU A 155 7.96 -10.15 0.27
C GLU A 155 7.14 -9.88 1.56
N SER A 156 6.45 -8.74 1.61
CA SER A 156 5.61 -8.34 2.76
C SER A 156 4.63 -9.41 3.25
N VAL A 157 4.07 -10.25 2.35
CA VAL A 157 3.18 -11.35 2.73
C VAL A 157 3.93 -12.40 3.55
N HIS A 158 5.18 -12.72 3.20
CA HIS A 158 6.02 -13.64 3.97
C HIS A 158 6.48 -13.03 5.29
N THR A 159 6.74 -11.72 5.36
CA THR A 159 7.01 -11.05 6.63
C THR A 159 5.82 -11.17 7.59
N LEU A 160 4.59 -11.00 7.10
CA LEU A 160 3.36 -11.20 7.90
C LEU A 160 3.21 -12.66 8.33
N GLN A 161 3.52 -13.61 7.43
CA GLN A 161 3.48 -15.03 7.74
C GLN A 161 4.46 -15.35 8.88
N MET A 162 5.70 -14.84 8.81
CA MET A 162 6.71 -15.02 9.85
C MET A 162 6.26 -14.43 11.19
N LEU A 163 5.57 -13.29 11.19
CA LEU A 163 4.99 -12.68 12.39
C LEU A 163 3.91 -13.58 13.01
N ARG A 164 3.02 -14.15 12.19
CA ARG A 164 1.95 -15.06 12.64
C ARG A 164 2.47 -16.39 13.18
N GLU A 165 3.64 -16.83 12.73
CA GLU A 165 4.32 -18.05 13.17
C GLU A 165 5.08 -17.86 14.51
N GLN A 166 5.29 -16.62 14.97
CA GLN A 166 5.98 -16.36 16.24
C GLN A 166 5.15 -16.89 17.43
N PRO A 167 5.80 -17.46 18.47
CA PRO A 167 5.11 -17.97 19.66
C PRO A 167 4.38 -16.86 20.46
N ASP A 168 4.83 -15.62 20.30
CA ASP A 168 4.34 -14.42 20.98
C ASP A 168 3.63 -13.44 20.02
N LYS A 169 3.10 -13.95 18.90
CA LYS A 169 2.40 -13.17 17.86
C LYS A 169 1.37 -12.16 18.40
N GLN A 170 0.74 -12.44 19.55
CA GLN A 170 -0.20 -11.56 20.24
C GLN A 170 0.39 -10.22 20.71
N LEU A 171 1.72 -10.11 20.80
CA LEU A 171 2.41 -8.87 21.13
C LEU A 171 2.44 -7.89 19.95
N PHE A 172 2.29 -8.39 18.73
CA PHE A 172 2.31 -7.58 17.53
C PHE A 172 0.90 -7.16 17.11
N TYR A 173 0.83 -6.03 16.42
CA TYR A 173 -0.33 -5.56 15.69
C TYR A 173 0.12 -5.27 14.24
N PRO A 174 0.16 -6.32 13.38
CA PRO A 174 0.76 -6.21 12.06
C PRO A 174 -0.09 -5.39 11.10
N GLY A 175 0.54 -4.47 10.39
CA GLY A 175 -0.04 -3.74 9.27
C GLY A 175 0.62 -4.12 7.94
N SER A 176 -0.03 -3.75 6.85
CA SER A 176 0.51 -3.92 5.50
C SER A 176 0.24 -2.71 4.63
N THR A 177 0.67 -2.77 3.36
CA THR A 177 0.45 -1.68 2.39
C THR A 177 -0.22 -2.15 1.12
N ILE A 178 -0.89 -1.24 0.41
CA ILE A 178 -1.48 -1.46 -0.92
C ILE A 178 -1.24 -0.26 -1.81
N ASN A 179 -0.93 -0.46 -3.11
CA ASN A 179 -1.07 0.62 -4.08
C ASN A 179 -2.45 0.54 -4.75
N ALA A 180 -3.33 1.49 -4.42
CA ALA A 180 -4.66 1.62 -5.01
C ALA A 180 -4.67 2.50 -6.27
N ASN A 181 -3.58 3.22 -6.54
CA ASN A 181 -3.49 4.19 -7.64
C ASN A 181 -3.00 3.52 -8.94
N LEU A 182 -3.59 2.37 -9.27
CA LEU A 182 -3.32 1.63 -10.50
C LEU A 182 -4.57 1.69 -11.38
N TYR A 183 -4.43 2.29 -12.55
CA TYR A 183 -5.54 2.66 -13.42
C TYR A 183 -5.75 1.66 -14.57
N SER A 184 -5.32 0.42 -14.38
CA SER A 184 -5.61 -0.68 -15.28
C SER A 184 -6.23 -1.82 -14.49
N ALA A 185 -7.19 -2.54 -15.07
CA ALA A 185 -7.80 -3.69 -14.40
C ALA A 185 -6.75 -4.71 -13.92
N PRO A 186 -5.76 -5.14 -14.75
CA PRO A 186 -4.73 -6.06 -14.29
C PRO A 186 -3.89 -5.51 -13.13
N GLY A 187 -3.58 -4.21 -13.12
CA GLY A 187 -2.83 -3.58 -12.05
C GLY A 187 -3.62 -3.54 -10.75
N LEU A 188 -4.84 -3.00 -10.80
CA LEU A 188 -5.69 -2.80 -9.63
C LEU A 188 -6.09 -4.13 -8.99
N TYR A 189 -6.62 -5.08 -9.76
CA TYR A 189 -7.02 -6.39 -9.23
C TYR A 189 -5.83 -7.15 -8.63
N SER A 190 -4.67 -7.16 -9.29
CA SER A 190 -3.49 -7.83 -8.74
C SER A 190 -3.02 -7.21 -7.42
N SER A 191 -3.11 -5.89 -7.29
CA SER A 191 -2.77 -5.17 -6.05
C SER A 191 -3.76 -5.49 -4.92
N ILE A 192 -5.05 -5.54 -5.24
CA ILE A 192 -6.12 -5.94 -4.31
C ILE A 192 -5.97 -7.41 -3.88
N PHE A 193 -5.72 -8.34 -4.80
CA PHE A 193 -5.50 -9.75 -4.49
C PHE A 193 -4.32 -9.93 -3.53
N LYS A 194 -3.23 -9.18 -3.75
CA LYS A 194 -2.11 -9.16 -2.81
C LYS A 194 -2.50 -8.61 -1.44
N LEU A 195 -3.39 -7.61 -1.36
CA LEU A 195 -3.91 -7.11 -0.09
C LEU A 195 -4.76 -8.18 0.63
N ILE A 196 -5.63 -8.88 -0.09
CA ILE A 196 -6.43 -9.98 0.49
C ILE A 196 -5.50 -11.06 1.06
N LYS A 197 -4.44 -11.43 0.34
CA LYS A 197 -3.40 -12.33 0.88
C LYS A 197 -2.78 -11.81 2.17
N LYS A 198 -2.48 -10.51 2.24
CA LYS A 198 -1.92 -9.89 3.45
C LYS A 198 -2.90 -9.98 4.62
N PHE A 199 -4.19 -9.68 4.42
CA PHE A 199 -5.22 -9.85 5.45
C PHE A 199 -5.34 -11.30 5.89
N ASN A 200 -5.48 -12.24 4.95
CA ASN A 200 -5.59 -13.67 5.24
C ASN A 200 -4.35 -14.23 5.97
N THR A 201 -3.18 -13.61 5.76
CA THR A 201 -1.92 -14.01 6.40
C THR A 201 -1.74 -13.41 7.80
N GLY A 202 -2.52 -12.40 8.20
CA GLY A 202 -2.52 -11.84 9.55
C GLY A 202 -2.27 -10.33 9.64
N SER A 203 -2.41 -9.58 8.54
CA SER A 203 -2.44 -8.12 8.59
C SER A 203 -3.76 -7.65 9.23
N GLU A 204 -3.66 -6.86 10.28
CA GLU A 204 -4.81 -6.32 11.05
C GLU A 204 -5.30 -4.98 10.47
N PHE A 205 -4.43 -4.22 9.82
CA PHE A 205 -4.76 -2.97 9.12
C PHE A 205 -3.94 -2.80 7.84
N ALA A 206 -4.32 -1.86 6.98
CA ALA A 206 -3.54 -1.53 5.79
C ALA A 206 -3.38 -0.02 5.57
N VAL A 207 -2.23 0.37 5.00
CA VAL A 207 -1.92 1.74 4.62
C VAL A 207 -1.85 1.84 3.09
N THR A 208 -2.56 2.78 2.49
CA THR A 208 -2.48 2.97 1.03
C THR A 208 -1.15 3.59 0.61
N GLN A 209 -0.77 3.41 -0.65
CA GLN A 209 0.26 4.22 -1.28
C GLN A 209 -0.24 5.66 -1.40
N ALA A 210 0.69 6.61 -1.39
CA ALA A 210 0.33 8.01 -1.62
C ALA A 210 -0.26 8.19 -3.02
N GLY A 211 -1.36 8.93 -3.10
CA GLY A 211 -2.03 9.30 -4.34
C GLY A 211 -2.85 10.56 -4.14
N PHE A 212 -3.31 11.13 -5.24
CA PHE A 212 -4.12 12.35 -5.24
C PHE A 212 -5.57 12.10 -5.63
N ASP A 213 -5.86 10.93 -6.19
CA ASP A 213 -7.21 10.53 -6.59
C ASP A 213 -7.97 9.90 -5.42
N ILE A 214 -8.86 10.68 -4.80
CA ILE A 214 -9.75 10.19 -3.74
C ILE A 214 -10.79 9.20 -4.28
N ALA A 215 -11.12 9.23 -5.58
CA ALA A 215 -12.01 8.23 -6.17
C ALA A 215 -11.38 6.82 -6.07
N GLN A 216 -10.07 6.67 -6.25
CA GLN A 216 -9.39 5.37 -6.03
C GLN A 216 -9.46 4.90 -4.58
N LEU A 217 -9.48 5.83 -3.62
CA LEU A 217 -9.67 5.47 -2.21
C LEU A 217 -11.10 4.97 -1.94
N ASP A 218 -12.11 5.61 -2.53
CA ASP A 218 -13.50 5.15 -2.47
C ASP A 218 -13.67 3.80 -3.17
N ASN A 219 -13.03 3.63 -4.33
CA ASN A 219 -13.01 2.40 -5.11
C ASN A 219 -12.49 1.20 -4.28
N LEU A 220 -11.34 1.36 -3.61
CA LEU A 220 -10.79 0.34 -2.72
C LEU A 220 -11.72 0.04 -1.53
N ARG A 221 -12.25 1.08 -0.88
CA ARG A 221 -13.09 0.92 0.31
C ARG A 221 -14.42 0.24 -0.03
N THR A 222 -15.01 0.59 -1.16
CA THR A 222 -16.20 -0.04 -1.72
C THR A 222 -15.93 -1.51 -2.01
N TYR A 223 -14.81 -1.84 -2.65
CA TYR A 223 -14.44 -3.22 -2.94
C TYR A 223 -14.34 -4.08 -1.67
N LEU A 224 -13.58 -3.59 -0.69
CA LEU A 224 -13.38 -4.34 0.56
C LEU A 224 -14.69 -4.47 1.34
N SER A 225 -15.55 -3.44 1.35
CA SER A 225 -16.88 -3.53 1.98
C SER A 225 -17.77 -4.55 1.27
N TRP A 226 -17.81 -4.52 -0.06
CA TRP A 226 -18.58 -5.44 -0.89
C TRP A 226 -18.13 -6.91 -0.70
N ARG A 227 -16.83 -7.14 -0.49
CA ARG A 227 -16.24 -8.46 -0.22
C ARG A 227 -16.25 -8.86 1.27
N GLY A 228 -16.76 -8.03 2.18
CA GLY A 228 -16.83 -8.34 3.63
C GLY A 228 -15.52 -8.19 4.40
N PHE A 229 -14.55 -7.44 3.88
CA PHE A 229 -13.30 -7.10 4.57
C PHE A 229 -13.44 -5.79 5.36
N HIS A 230 -13.37 -5.88 6.69
CA HIS A 230 -13.60 -4.76 7.61
C HIS A 230 -12.33 -4.27 8.32
N GLN A 231 -11.15 -4.78 7.94
CA GLN A 231 -9.89 -4.31 8.49
C GLN A 231 -9.75 -2.78 8.34
N PRO A 232 -9.26 -2.08 9.37
CA PRO A 232 -8.97 -0.65 9.30
C PRO A 232 -8.07 -0.28 8.12
N LEU A 233 -8.44 0.78 7.40
CA LEU A 233 -7.63 1.38 6.35
C LEU A 233 -7.12 2.75 6.79
N ILE A 234 -5.86 3.03 6.43
CA ILE A 234 -5.22 4.32 6.63
C ILE A 234 -4.82 4.86 5.26
N ALA A 235 -5.34 6.03 4.89
CA ALA A 235 -5.00 6.64 3.61
C ALA A 235 -3.69 7.43 3.74
N ARG A 236 -2.70 7.13 2.90
CA ARG A 236 -1.46 7.91 2.84
C ARG A 236 -1.67 9.13 1.94
N LEU A 237 -1.56 10.32 2.52
CA LEU A 237 -1.68 11.62 1.86
C LEU A 237 -0.31 12.29 1.80
N MET A 238 -0.12 13.21 0.84
CA MET A 238 1.17 13.88 0.64
C MET A 238 1.02 15.39 0.50
N LEU A 239 1.79 16.12 1.31
CA LEU A 239 2.10 17.53 1.06
C LEU A 239 3.19 17.61 -0.01
N LEU A 240 2.85 18.18 -1.16
CA LEU A 240 3.79 18.41 -2.25
C LEU A 240 4.71 19.60 -1.96
N THR A 241 5.88 19.53 -2.55
CA THR A 241 6.81 20.65 -2.75
C THR A 241 7.11 20.70 -4.25
N PRO A 242 7.59 21.83 -4.80
CA PRO A 242 7.98 21.90 -6.21
C PRO A 242 8.93 20.76 -6.61
N ASP A 243 9.96 20.52 -5.79
CA ASP A 243 10.91 19.41 -5.98
C ASP A 243 10.25 18.01 -6.00
N LYS A 244 9.20 17.79 -5.19
CA LYS A 244 8.46 16.52 -5.24
C LYS A 244 7.63 16.40 -6.51
N VAL A 245 7.03 17.49 -6.98
CA VAL A 245 6.30 17.50 -8.25
C VAL A 245 7.25 17.10 -9.37
N ASP A 246 8.42 17.73 -9.45
CA ASP A 246 9.45 17.41 -10.45
C ASP A 246 9.92 15.95 -10.36
N LYS A 247 10.13 15.44 -9.14
CA LYS A 247 10.53 14.03 -8.94
C LYS A 247 9.44 13.04 -9.34
N ILE A 248 8.17 13.35 -9.07
CA ILE A 248 7.05 12.49 -9.45
C ILE A 248 6.90 12.47 -10.97
N THR A 249 6.89 13.64 -11.63
CA THR A 249 6.77 13.74 -13.09
C THR A 249 7.97 13.13 -13.82
N ALA A 250 9.16 13.16 -13.20
CA ALA A 250 10.36 12.47 -13.70
C ALA A 250 10.39 10.96 -13.39
N ASN A 251 9.32 10.37 -12.83
CA ASN A 251 9.26 8.96 -12.40
C ASN A 251 10.31 8.55 -11.34
N ALA A 252 10.90 9.50 -10.62
CA ALA A 252 11.84 9.23 -9.53
C ALA A 252 11.13 8.78 -8.23
N MET A 253 9.79 8.84 -8.19
CA MET A 253 8.94 8.36 -7.10
C MET A 253 7.92 7.32 -7.61
N PRO A 254 8.35 6.06 -7.85
CA PRO A 254 7.50 5.08 -8.51
C PRO A 254 6.19 4.77 -7.77
N GLY A 255 5.11 4.60 -8.53
CA GLY A 255 3.79 4.28 -8.02
C GLY A 255 3.00 5.46 -7.44
N ILE A 256 3.51 6.68 -7.58
CA ILE A 256 2.80 7.93 -7.32
C ILE A 256 2.70 8.66 -8.65
N ASN A 257 1.49 9.05 -9.03
CA ASN A 257 1.21 9.66 -10.33
C ASN A 257 0.55 11.03 -10.12
N ILE A 258 0.88 11.99 -10.98
CA ILE A 258 0.21 13.29 -11.09
C ILE A 258 -0.41 13.32 -12.49
N SER A 259 -1.74 13.46 -12.58
CA SER A 259 -2.43 13.57 -13.86
C SER A 259 -2.07 14.87 -14.59
N GLY A 260 -2.29 14.91 -15.90
CA GLY A 260 -2.06 16.11 -16.71
C GLY A 260 -2.88 17.32 -16.22
N ASP A 261 -4.14 17.08 -15.83
CA ASP A 261 -5.01 18.11 -15.27
C ASP A 261 -4.52 18.60 -13.90
N PHE A 262 -4.11 17.65 -13.03
CA PHE A 262 -3.61 18.02 -11.72
C PHE A 262 -2.27 18.78 -11.81
N LEU A 263 -1.39 18.41 -12.76
CA LEU A 263 -0.16 19.14 -13.02
C LEU A 263 -0.45 20.60 -13.43
N GLN A 264 -1.47 20.84 -14.26
CA GLN A 264 -1.87 22.20 -14.64
C GLN A 264 -2.39 23.01 -13.45
N ILE A 265 -3.07 22.38 -12.48
CA ILE A 265 -3.46 23.03 -11.23
C ILE A 265 -2.21 23.42 -10.43
N LEU A 266 -1.27 22.49 -10.26
CA LEU A 266 -0.03 22.72 -9.52
C LEU A 266 0.82 23.84 -10.17
N ASP A 267 0.92 23.86 -11.50
CA ASP A 267 1.62 24.92 -12.24
C ASP A 267 1.00 26.29 -12.01
N LYS A 268 -0.34 26.38 -11.96
CA LYS A 268 -1.04 27.63 -11.63
C LYS A 268 -0.75 28.07 -10.21
N GLU A 269 -0.76 27.16 -9.25
CA GLU A 269 -0.43 27.44 -7.84
C GLU A 269 1.01 27.95 -7.68
N LEU A 270 1.96 27.40 -8.45
CA LEU A 270 3.37 27.80 -8.42
C LEU A 270 3.65 29.17 -9.04
N ARG A 271 2.87 29.59 -10.04
CA ARG A 271 3.08 30.87 -10.76
C ARG A 271 2.97 32.11 -9.86
N PHE A 272 2.25 32.02 -8.75
CA PHE A 272 2.02 33.17 -7.89
C PHE A 272 3.11 33.32 -6.82
N SER A 273 3.31 32.31 -5.98
CA SER A 273 4.39 32.26 -4.98
C SER A 273 4.49 30.88 -4.31
N SER A 274 5.65 30.59 -3.71
CA SER A 274 5.83 29.38 -2.88
C SER A 274 4.89 29.32 -1.67
N SER A 275 4.52 30.48 -1.10
CA SER A 275 3.59 30.55 0.02
C SER A 275 2.15 30.22 -0.39
N GLN A 276 1.73 30.64 -1.58
CA GLN A 276 0.43 30.27 -2.13
C GLN A 276 0.37 28.79 -2.49
N PHE A 277 1.44 28.26 -3.09
CA PHE A 277 1.56 26.82 -3.35
C PHE A 277 1.41 26.01 -2.06
N GLU A 278 2.14 26.37 -1.00
CA GLU A 278 2.05 25.70 0.31
C GLU A 278 0.64 25.81 0.92
N ALA A 279 0.02 26.99 0.86
CA ALA A 279 -1.34 27.19 1.35
C ALA A 279 -2.37 26.31 0.62
N ALA A 280 -2.22 26.13 -0.70
CA ALA A 280 -3.05 25.24 -1.50
C ALA A 280 -2.84 23.76 -1.11
N GLN A 281 -1.59 23.33 -0.83
CA GLN A 281 -1.33 21.97 -0.35
C GLN A 281 -2.07 21.68 0.97
N TYR A 282 -2.07 22.63 1.90
CA TYR A 282 -2.78 22.46 3.16
C TYR A 282 -4.31 22.42 2.96
N ARG A 283 -4.89 23.27 2.10
CA ARG A 283 -6.33 23.20 1.81
C ARG A 283 -6.71 21.87 1.14
N ARG A 284 -5.86 21.37 0.23
CA ARG A 284 -6.07 20.05 -0.37
C ARG A 284 -6.01 18.94 0.69
N LEU A 285 -5.01 18.98 1.58
CA LEU A 285 -4.86 18.01 2.66
C LEU A 285 -6.08 18.01 3.60
N GLU A 286 -6.63 19.18 3.95
CA GLU A 286 -7.85 19.32 4.74
C GLU A 286 -9.01 18.56 4.10
N LEU A 287 -9.28 18.83 2.82
CA LEU A 287 -10.36 18.18 2.08
C LEU A 287 -10.12 16.68 1.95
N GLN A 288 -8.90 16.25 1.62
CA GLN A 288 -8.57 14.82 1.52
C GLN A 288 -8.74 14.09 2.87
N ALA A 289 -8.32 14.71 3.98
CA ALA A 289 -8.47 14.14 5.32
C ALA A 289 -9.94 13.91 5.71
N VAL A 290 -10.78 14.92 5.46
CA VAL A 290 -12.23 14.83 5.65
C VAL A 290 -12.83 13.73 4.78
N GLY A 291 -12.47 13.70 3.49
CA GLY A 291 -12.92 12.68 2.54
C GLY A 291 -12.60 11.28 3.01
N CYS A 292 -11.35 11.03 3.43
CA CYS A 292 -10.93 9.74 3.97
C CYS A 292 -11.81 9.32 5.15
N LYS A 293 -12.08 10.22 6.10
CA LYS A 293 -12.96 9.93 7.25
C LYS A 293 -14.39 9.58 6.80
N LEU A 294 -14.97 10.38 5.92
CA LEU A 294 -16.36 10.19 5.43
C LEU A 294 -16.51 8.94 4.55
N LEU A 295 -15.45 8.53 3.86
CA LEU A 295 -15.39 7.28 3.11
C LEU A 295 -15.23 6.05 4.02
N GLY A 296 -14.90 6.22 5.31
CA GLY A 296 -14.75 5.12 6.25
C GLY A 296 -13.31 4.63 6.42
N TYR A 297 -12.31 5.46 6.09
CA TYR A 297 -10.93 5.22 6.53
C TYR A 297 -10.80 5.53 8.01
N SER A 298 -10.06 4.70 8.72
CA SER A 298 -9.83 4.82 10.18
C SER A 298 -8.75 5.84 10.53
N GLY A 299 -8.05 6.38 9.53
CA GLY A 299 -7.04 7.39 9.73
C GLY A 299 -6.34 7.79 8.45
N ILE A 300 -5.37 8.70 8.59
CA ILE A 300 -4.51 9.15 7.51
C ILE A 300 -3.04 9.13 7.95
N GLN A 301 -2.15 8.90 6.99
CA GLN A 301 -0.72 9.07 7.15
C GLN A 301 -0.23 10.18 6.24
N ILE A 302 0.49 11.17 6.79
CA ILE A 302 0.82 12.41 6.09
C ILE A 302 2.31 12.46 5.79
N ALA A 303 2.67 12.37 4.51
CA ALA A 303 4.03 12.56 4.02
C ALA A 303 4.33 14.04 3.77
N GLY A 304 5.46 14.54 4.28
CA GLY A 304 5.92 15.92 4.07
C GLY A 304 5.58 16.92 5.17
N ALA A 305 4.88 16.50 6.22
CA ALA A 305 4.69 17.25 7.46
C ALA A 305 5.70 16.80 8.54
N ASP A 306 6.99 16.94 8.22
CA ASP A 306 8.14 16.33 8.93
C ASP A 306 8.88 17.30 9.86
N SER A 307 8.27 18.45 10.15
CA SER A 307 8.76 19.45 11.12
C SER A 307 7.68 19.81 12.12
N VAL A 308 8.10 20.25 13.31
CA VAL A 308 7.19 20.66 14.40
C VAL A 308 6.13 21.67 13.93
N ASN A 309 6.56 22.71 13.22
CA ASN A 309 5.66 23.75 12.72
C ASN A 309 4.63 23.18 11.73
N LYS A 310 5.08 22.37 10.75
CA LYS A 310 4.17 21.75 9.76
C LYS A 310 3.18 20.80 10.43
N MET A 311 3.62 20.01 11.43
CA MET A 311 2.74 19.14 12.20
C MET A 311 1.65 19.95 12.91
N GLN A 312 2.02 21.04 13.60
CA GLN A 312 1.06 21.90 14.30
C GLN A 312 0.02 22.50 13.35
N ILE A 313 0.47 23.10 12.25
CA ILE A 313 -0.41 23.66 11.21
C ILE A 313 -1.35 22.58 10.68
N THR A 314 -0.83 21.40 10.39
CA THR A 314 -1.59 20.27 9.85
C THR A 314 -2.67 19.81 10.82
N MET A 315 -2.34 19.63 12.11
CA MET A 315 -3.29 19.22 13.14
C MET A 315 -4.43 20.23 13.30
N ASP A 316 -4.10 21.52 13.37
CA ASP A 316 -5.11 22.57 13.55
C ASP A 316 -6.02 22.75 12.32
N ARG A 317 -5.48 22.52 11.13
CA ARG A 317 -6.24 22.58 9.87
C ARG A 317 -7.18 21.38 9.72
N ILE A 318 -6.68 20.17 9.95
CA ILE A 318 -7.49 18.96 9.88
C ILE A 318 -8.61 19.00 10.94
N ASP A 319 -8.31 19.38 12.18
CA ASP A 319 -9.34 19.51 13.23
C ASP A 319 -10.48 20.46 12.82
N ARG A 320 -10.15 21.61 12.22
CA ARG A 320 -11.16 22.56 11.73
C ARG A 320 -11.98 21.98 10.58
N ALA A 321 -11.32 21.38 9.59
CA ALA A 321 -11.99 20.78 8.44
C ALA A 321 -12.92 19.63 8.85
N LEU A 322 -12.49 18.79 9.80
CA LEU A 322 -13.31 17.69 10.34
C LEU A 322 -14.57 18.16 11.09
N LYS A 323 -14.61 19.42 11.53
CA LYS A 323 -15.80 20.05 12.14
C LYS A 323 -16.68 20.78 11.14
N GLU A 324 -16.09 21.24 10.03
CA GLU A 324 -16.78 21.96 8.96
C GLU A 324 -17.69 21.03 8.14
N PHE A 325 -17.21 19.84 7.79
CA PHE A 325 -17.93 18.89 6.94
C PHE A 325 -18.45 17.70 7.75
N SER A 326 -19.77 17.52 7.75
CA SER A 326 -20.44 16.44 8.49
C SER A 326 -21.00 15.32 7.62
N ASN A 327 -21.13 15.55 6.30
CA ASN A 327 -21.72 14.61 5.36
C ASN A 327 -20.94 14.54 4.05
N LEU A 328 -20.99 13.38 3.41
CA LEU A 328 -20.24 13.09 2.21
C LEU A 328 -20.63 13.96 1.01
N ASN A 329 -21.91 14.29 0.86
CA ASN A 329 -22.41 15.12 -0.25
C ASN A 329 -21.79 16.50 -0.29
N GLN A 330 -21.92 17.21 0.83
CA GLN A 330 -21.40 18.55 0.98
C GLN A 330 -19.89 18.58 0.76
N TRP A 331 -19.19 17.59 1.33
CA TRP A 331 -17.76 17.44 1.14
C TRP A 331 -17.40 17.15 -0.32
N ALA A 332 -18.11 16.23 -0.99
CA ALA A 332 -17.80 15.81 -2.36
C ALA A 332 -17.97 16.97 -3.35
N GLU A 333 -19.02 17.79 -3.19
CA GLU A 333 -19.20 18.98 -4.03
C GLU A 333 -18.11 20.04 -3.80
N GLU A 334 -17.74 20.31 -2.55
CA GLU A 334 -16.63 21.23 -2.24
C GLU A 334 -15.30 20.69 -2.78
N TYR A 335 -15.02 19.40 -2.61
CA TYR A 335 -13.81 18.76 -3.13
C TYR A 335 -13.76 18.86 -4.66
N LYS A 336 -14.85 18.51 -5.35
CA LYS A 336 -14.97 18.63 -6.82
C LYS A 336 -14.81 20.07 -7.28
N TYR A 337 -15.39 21.04 -6.57
CA TYR A 337 -15.25 22.46 -6.87
C TYR A 337 -13.80 22.92 -6.72
N TYR A 338 -13.16 22.60 -5.59
CA TYR A 338 -11.77 22.97 -5.31
C TYR A 338 -10.78 22.36 -6.31
N MET A 339 -11.01 21.10 -6.70
CA MET A 339 -10.22 20.41 -7.71
C MET A 339 -10.64 20.76 -9.15
N ALA A 340 -11.46 21.80 -9.35
CA ALA A 340 -11.95 22.25 -10.65
C ALA A 340 -12.60 21.14 -11.51
N ARG A 341 -13.15 20.10 -10.88
CA ARG A 341 -13.66 18.88 -11.52
C ARG A 341 -12.65 18.21 -12.45
N SER A 342 -11.36 18.35 -12.13
CA SER A 342 -10.26 17.74 -12.88
C SER A 342 -10.27 16.23 -12.78
N ASP A 343 -9.80 15.59 -13.86
CA ASP A 343 -9.52 14.17 -13.84
C ASP A 343 -8.22 13.89 -13.09
N MET A 344 -8.29 13.05 -12.07
CA MET A 344 -7.14 12.67 -11.24
C MET A 344 -6.46 11.41 -11.77
N ALA A 345 -7.08 10.72 -12.73
CA ALA A 345 -6.49 9.62 -13.45
C ALA A 345 -5.42 10.15 -14.42
N PRO A 346 -4.24 9.52 -14.53
CA PRO A 346 -3.19 9.95 -15.45
C PRO A 346 -3.53 9.80 -16.95
N GLY A 347 -4.44 8.89 -17.32
CA GLY A 347 -4.79 8.57 -18.71
C GLY A 347 -6.28 8.72 -19.06
N GLU A 348 -6.57 8.94 -20.35
CA GLU A 348 -7.93 9.19 -20.86
C GLU A 348 -8.89 7.97 -20.82
N LYS A 349 -8.37 6.75 -20.57
CA LYS A 349 -9.15 5.49 -20.54
C LYS A 349 -8.84 4.67 -19.29
N ASP A 350 -8.68 5.37 -18.19
CA ASP A 350 -8.25 4.79 -16.93
C ASP A 350 -9.38 4.00 -16.26
N PHE A 351 -8.99 2.88 -15.65
CA PHE A 351 -9.90 1.90 -15.10
C PHE A 351 -10.17 2.16 -13.62
N TYR A 352 -11.45 2.34 -13.29
CA TYR A 352 -12.01 2.22 -11.96
C TYR A 352 -12.81 0.92 -11.86
N LEU A 353 -12.85 0.31 -10.68
CA LEU A 353 -13.55 -0.97 -10.52
C LEU A 353 -15.07 -0.77 -10.44
N PHE A 354 -15.50 0.35 -9.87
CA PHE A 354 -16.90 0.72 -9.77
C PHE A 354 -17.20 2.02 -10.50
N GLU A 355 -18.43 2.12 -11.00
CA GLU A 355 -18.99 3.35 -11.52
C GLU A 355 -19.47 4.26 -10.38
N LYS A 356 -19.62 5.56 -10.68
CA LYS A 356 -20.21 6.58 -9.78
C LYS A 356 -19.52 6.69 -8.41
N LEU A 357 -18.19 6.62 -8.43
CA LEU A 357 -17.38 6.88 -7.24
C LEU A 357 -17.61 8.30 -6.71
N LEU A 358 -17.49 8.47 -5.40
CA LEU A 358 -17.76 9.70 -4.66
C LEU A 358 -19.23 10.15 -4.73
N ASP A 359 -20.14 9.29 -5.20
CA ASP A 359 -21.57 9.50 -5.06
C ASP A 359 -22.00 9.17 -3.61
N SER A 360 -22.99 9.92 -3.16
CA SER A 360 -23.57 9.83 -1.82
C SER A 360 -24.82 8.98 -1.76
N ASN A 361 -25.35 8.56 -2.92
CA ASN A 361 -26.55 7.76 -2.95
C ASN A 361 -26.29 6.44 -2.23
N ALA A 362 -26.99 6.26 -1.10
CA ALA A 362 -26.81 5.10 -0.24
C ALA A 362 -27.12 3.78 -0.98
N GLU A 363 -28.04 3.79 -1.95
CA GLU A 363 -28.37 2.61 -2.75
C GLU A 363 -27.19 2.14 -3.61
N GLU A 364 -26.47 3.08 -4.23
CA GLU A 364 -25.31 2.79 -5.07
C GLU A 364 -24.13 2.26 -4.25
N ARG A 365 -24.04 2.64 -2.97
CA ARG A 365 -23.03 2.13 -2.05
C ARG A 365 -23.34 0.74 -1.50
N ILE A 366 -24.62 0.37 -1.41
CA ILE A 366 -25.05 -0.97 -0.95
C ILE A 366 -24.86 -2.01 -2.06
N ALA A 367 -25.14 -1.63 -3.31
CA ALA A 367 -25.01 -2.49 -4.48
C ALA A 367 -24.18 -1.78 -5.57
N PRO A 368 -22.85 -1.73 -5.41
CA PRO A 368 -22.00 -0.99 -6.34
C PRO A 368 -21.97 -1.65 -7.72
N GLN A 369 -22.01 -0.83 -8.76
CA GLN A 369 -21.99 -1.28 -10.16
C GLN A 369 -20.55 -1.45 -10.63
N LEU A 370 -20.21 -2.64 -11.11
CA LEU A 370 -18.87 -2.94 -11.64
C LEU A 370 -18.69 -2.35 -13.03
N THR A 371 -17.55 -1.70 -13.25
CA THR A 371 -17.13 -1.26 -14.57
C THR A 371 -16.84 -2.47 -15.46
N GLU A 372 -17.39 -2.48 -16.67
CA GLU A 372 -17.10 -3.53 -17.64
C GLU A 372 -15.62 -3.49 -18.07
N PHE A 373 -14.96 -4.64 -18.04
CA PHE A 373 -13.59 -4.81 -18.53
C PHE A 373 -13.56 -5.82 -19.67
N THR A 374 -13.00 -5.40 -20.81
CA THR A 374 -12.78 -6.30 -21.95
C THR A 374 -11.34 -6.81 -21.95
N LEU A 375 -11.18 -8.13 -21.92
CA LEU A 375 -9.88 -8.77 -22.02
C LEU A 375 -9.17 -8.43 -23.34
N PRO A 376 -7.89 -8.01 -23.31
CA PRO A 376 -7.14 -7.75 -24.52
C PRO A 376 -6.93 -9.02 -25.34
N VAL A 377 -7.00 -8.90 -26.67
CA VAL A 377 -6.82 -10.01 -27.61
C VAL A 377 -5.38 -10.53 -27.51
N ARG A 378 -5.24 -11.83 -27.24
CA ARG A 378 -3.94 -12.50 -27.20
C ARG A 378 -3.44 -12.79 -28.61
N SER A 379 -2.16 -12.51 -28.87
CA SER A 379 -1.51 -12.89 -30.13
C SER A 379 -1.48 -14.42 -30.31
N PHE A 380 -1.44 -14.88 -31.57
CA PHE A 380 -1.36 -16.31 -31.90
C PHE A 380 -0.15 -16.99 -31.25
N GLY A 381 1.03 -16.37 -31.36
CA GLY A 381 2.26 -16.85 -30.72
C GLY A 381 2.13 -16.93 -29.20
N GLY A 382 1.50 -15.94 -28.57
CA GLY A 382 1.21 -15.95 -27.13
C GLY A 382 0.31 -17.13 -26.74
N ARG A 383 -0.72 -17.43 -27.53
CA ARG A 383 -1.62 -18.56 -27.30
C ARG A 383 -0.93 -19.92 -27.48
N CYS A 384 -0.07 -20.05 -28.48
CA CYS A 384 0.71 -21.27 -28.71
C CYS A 384 1.73 -21.50 -27.58
N ARG A 385 2.47 -20.45 -27.19
CA ARG A 385 3.41 -20.50 -26.06
C ARG A 385 2.72 -20.94 -24.78
N GLU A 386 1.56 -20.37 -24.49
CA GLU A 386 0.74 -20.69 -23.32
C GLU A 386 0.31 -22.18 -23.28
N LYS A 387 -0.25 -22.69 -24.38
CA LYS A 387 -0.65 -24.10 -24.46
C LYS A 387 0.55 -25.03 -24.30
N LEU A 388 1.68 -24.67 -24.91
CA LEU A 388 2.90 -25.45 -24.85
C LEU A 388 3.50 -25.48 -23.44
N THR A 389 3.60 -24.33 -22.75
CA THR A 389 4.14 -24.29 -21.37
C THR A 389 3.27 -25.08 -20.41
N ARG A 390 1.94 -25.02 -20.56
CA ARG A 390 0.99 -25.82 -19.79
C ARG A 390 1.15 -27.31 -20.01
N PHE A 391 1.30 -27.73 -21.26
CA PHE A 391 1.48 -29.13 -21.60
C PHE A 391 2.81 -29.69 -21.09
N LEU A 392 3.89 -28.89 -21.16
CA LEU A 392 5.22 -29.35 -20.77
C LEU A 392 5.48 -29.28 -19.26
N PHE A 393 4.80 -28.40 -18.52
CA PHE A 393 5.08 -28.08 -17.12
C PHE A 393 3.88 -28.16 -16.16
N PRO A 394 2.89 -29.08 -16.32
CA PRO A 394 1.67 -29.06 -15.53
C PRO A 394 1.90 -29.25 -14.02
N GLU A 395 2.90 -30.06 -13.65
CA GLU A 395 3.28 -30.41 -12.27
C GLU A 395 4.70 -29.91 -11.94
N ALA A 396 5.14 -28.84 -12.61
CA ALA A 396 6.53 -28.39 -12.47
C ALA A 396 6.90 -27.97 -11.05
N ASP A 397 5.91 -27.61 -10.22
CA ASP A 397 6.03 -27.29 -8.80
C ASP A 397 6.20 -28.50 -7.88
N GLN A 398 5.86 -29.71 -8.35
CA GLN A 398 6.08 -30.97 -7.64
C GLN A 398 7.39 -31.66 -8.04
N GLN A 399 8.13 -31.06 -8.98
CA GLN A 399 9.39 -31.57 -9.51
C GLN A 399 10.57 -30.74 -8.98
N PRO A 400 11.79 -31.31 -8.92
CA PRO A 400 12.99 -30.53 -8.67
C PRO A 400 13.07 -29.35 -9.64
N ALA A 401 13.32 -28.13 -9.15
CA ALA A 401 13.25 -26.94 -9.99
C ALA A 401 14.22 -26.96 -11.20
N ALA A 402 15.32 -27.73 -11.09
CA ALA A 402 16.28 -27.97 -12.17
C ALA A 402 15.73 -28.85 -13.31
N GLU A 403 14.67 -29.62 -13.08
CA GLU A 403 14.06 -30.47 -14.10
C GLU A 403 13.55 -29.62 -15.28
N ARG A 404 13.92 -30.03 -16.50
CA ARG A 404 13.58 -29.34 -17.76
C ARG A 404 13.96 -27.85 -17.75
N HIS A 405 14.99 -27.45 -16.97
CA HIS A 405 15.37 -26.06 -16.80
C HIS A 405 15.61 -25.34 -18.14
N TRP A 406 16.25 -26.00 -19.10
CA TRP A 406 16.50 -25.41 -20.42
C TRP A 406 15.20 -25.06 -21.18
N LEU A 407 14.18 -25.93 -21.12
CA LEU A 407 12.86 -25.68 -21.71
C LEU A 407 12.15 -24.55 -20.97
N LYS A 408 12.19 -24.55 -19.63
CA LYS A 408 11.61 -23.49 -18.78
C LYS A 408 12.26 -22.13 -19.10
N LYS A 409 13.59 -22.09 -19.22
CA LYS A 409 14.34 -20.89 -19.59
C LYS A 409 13.95 -20.38 -20.98
N LEU A 410 13.85 -21.27 -21.97
CA LEU A 410 13.47 -20.91 -23.34
C LEU A 410 12.04 -20.39 -23.45
N LEU A 411 11.08 -21.04 -22.79
CA LEU A 411 9.66 -20.74 -22.96
C LEU A 411 9.13 -19.64 -22.02
N THR A 412 9.73 -19.49 -20.84
CA THR A 412 9.24 -18.55 -19.80
C THR A 412 10.29 -17.57 -19.31
N GLY A 413 11.52 -17.58 -19.87
CA GLY A 413 12.61 -16.73 -19.41
C GLY A 413 13.11 -17.05 -17.99
N CYS A 414 12.84 -18.26 -17.48
CA CYS A 414 13.16 -18.66 -16.10
C CYS A 414 14.69 -18.61 -15.83
N PRO A 415 15.17 -17.81 -14.86
CA PRO A 415 16.57 -17.80 -14.45
C PRO A 415 16.94 -18.96 -13.52
N GLY A 416 15.95 -19.63 -12.91
CA GLY A 416 16.12 -20.66 -11.88
C GLY A 416 15.64 -20.21 -10.49
N CYS A 417 15.16 -21.15 -9.68
CA CYS A 417 14.72 -20.96 -8.29
C CYS A 417 14.82 -22.30 -7.54
N ALA A 418 14.67 -22.30 -6.21
CA ALA A 418 14.72 -23.54 -5.43
C ALA A 418 13.47 -24.41 -5.65
N ASN A 419 12.30 -23.80 -5.70
CA ASN A 419 11.01 -24.44 -5.93
C ASN A 419 10.33 -23.80 -7.14
N CYS A 420 9.91 -24.61 -8.12
CA CYS A 420 9.21 -24.07 -9.29
C CYS A 420 7.81 -23.59 -8.91
N ARG A 421 7.39 -22.46 -9.48
CA ARG A 421 6.12 -21.79 -9.16
C ARG A 421 5.25 -21.53 -10.38
N LEU A 422 5.61 -22.13 -11.53
CA LEU A 422 4.97 -21.84 -12.82
C LEU A 422 3.47 -22.19 -12.82
N PRO A 423 3.03 -23.35 -12.31
CA PRO A 423 1.59 -23.66 -12.27
C PRO A 423 0.77 -22.64 -11.47
N GLN A 424 1.29 -22.18 -10.33
CA GLN A 424 0.63 -21.18 -9.47
C GLN A 424 0.61 -19.77 -10.08
N THR A 425 1.55 -19.46 -10.97
CA THR A 425 1.73 -18.14 -11.59
C THR A 425 1.27 -18.11 -13.04
N GLN A 426 0.28 -18.93 -13.38
CA GLN A 426 -0.30 -18.99 -14.72
C GLN A 426 0.74 -19.21 -15.84
N TYR A 427 1.86 -19.85 -15.50
CA TYR A 427 3.02 -20.16 -16.37
C TYR A 427 3.87 -18.96 -16.78
N HIS A 428 3.80 -17.87 -16.02
CA HIS A 428 4.75 -16.75 -16.08
C HIS A 428 5.73 -16.85 -14.92
N CYS A 429 7.03 -16.89 -15.20
CA CYS A 429 8.01 -17.06 -14.13
C CYS A 429 8.07 -15.81 -13.22
N PRO A 430 7.77 -15.90 -11.91
CA PRO A 430 7.82 -14.75 -11.01
C PRO A 430 9.24 -14.17 -10.85
N GLN A 431 10.28 -14.96 -11.14
CA GLN A 431 11.67 -14.48 -11.17
C GLN A 431 11.96 -13.48 -12.29
N LEU A 432 11.02 -13.25 -13.21
CA LEU A 432 11.12 -12.13 -14.14
C LEU A 432 10.96 -10.79 -13.44
N CYS A 433 10.25 -10.73 -12.29
CA CYS A 433 10.25 -9.57 -11.41
C CYS A 433 11.68 -9.30 -10.92
N PRO A 434 12.24 -8.08 -11.06
CA PRO A 434 13.57 -7.76 -10.55
C PRO A 434 13.71 -7.93 -9.03
N LYS A 435 12.59 -7.86 -8.28
CA LYS A 435 12.49 -8.10 -6.84
C LYS A 435 12.06 -9.52 -6.48
N GLU A 436 11.89 -10.40 -7.47
CA GLU A 436 11.51 -11.82 -7.27
C GLU A 436 10.20 -12.07 -6.50
N LEU A 437 9.29 -11.09 -6.52
CA LEU A 437 7.98 -11.18 -5.86
C LEU A 437 7.09 -12.22 -6.53
N ALA A 438 6.32 -12.95 -5.73
CA ALA A 438 5.47 -14.04 -6.21
C ALA A 438 3.99 -13.75 -6.04
N ASN A 439 3.63 -12.99 -5.00
CA ASN A 439 2.25 -12.86 -4.54
C ASN A 439 1.53 -11.60 -5.03
N GLY A 440 2.12 -10.90 -6.00
CA GLY A 440 1.51 -9.75 -6.67
C GLY A 440 2.47 -8.56 -6.79
N PRO A 441 2.03 -7.48 -7.46
CA PRO A 441 2.88 -6.35 -7.77
C PRO A 441 3.46 -5.67 -6.52
N CYS A 442 4.59 -4.98 -6.68
CA CYS A 442 5.07 -4.03 -5.67
C CYS A 442 4.34 -2.69 -5.78
N GLY A 443 4.51 -1.83 -4.79
CA GLY A 443 3.87 -0.51 -4.77
C GLY A 443 4.32 0.45 -5.88
N GLY A 444 5.46 0.20 -6.54
CA GLY A 444 6.00 1.09 -7.58
C GLY A 444 5.67 0.70 -9.03
N VAL A 445 4.74 -0.23 -9.27
CA VAL A 445 4.23 -0.42 -10.64
C VAL A 445 3.70 0.93 -11.16
N ARG A 446 4.18 1.32 -12.34
CA ARG A 446 3.79 2.57 -12.98
C ARG A 446 2.35 2.48 -13.48
N ASP A 447 1.70 3.62 -13.66
CA ASP A 447 0.34 3.74 -14.21
C ASP A 447 0.17 2.96 -15.53
N ASN A 448 1.16 3.00 -16.41
CA ASN A 448 1.21 2.27 -17.69
C ASN A 448 1.49 0.75 -17.55
N GLY A 449 1.54 0.21 -16.33
CA GLY A 449 1.76 -1.22 -16.06
C GLY A 449 3.21 -1.68 -16.15
N LEU A 450 4.17 -0.76 -16.31
CA LEU A 450 5.60 -1.07 -16.32
C LEU A 450 6.17 -1.19 -14.89
N CYS A 451 7.32 -1.86 -14.80
CA CYS A 451 8.10 -1.99 -13.57
C CYS A 451 8.71 -0.64 -13.14
N GLU A 452 8.89 -0.43 -11.83
CA GLU A 452 9.61 0.76 -11.33
C GLU A 452 11.06 0.84 -11.82
N ALA A 453 11.74 -0.30 -11.93
CA ALA A 453 13.19 -0.39 -12.10
C ALA A 453 13.67 -0.53 -13.55
N ALA A 454 12.75 -0.70 -14.50
CA ALA A 454 13.05 -0.79 -15.92
C ALA A 454 11.77 -0.65 -16.74
N ASP A 455 11.91 -0.28 -18.01
CA ASP A 455 10.81 -0.22 -18.98
C ASP A 455 10.43 -1.64 -19.47
N ILE A 456 10.11 -2.52 -18.52
CA ILE A 456 9.61 -3.87 -18.76
C ILE A 456 8.20 -4.00 -18.17
N PRO A 457 7.29 -4.74 -18.82
CA PRO A 457 5.98 -5.02 -18.25
C PRO A 457 6.08 -5.70 -16.89
N CYS A 458 5.21 -5.31 -15.96
CA CYS A 458 5.11 -6.00 -14.69
C CYS A 458 4.52 -7.41 -14.91
N VAL A 459 5.30 -8.45 -14.61
CA VAL A 459 4.90 -9.85 -14.79
C VAL A 459 3.57 -10.20 -14.08
N HIS A 460 3.24 -9.52 -12.98
CA HIS A 460 2.00 -9.79 -12.24
C HIS A 460 0.73 -9.35 -13.00
N LEU A 461 0.83 -8.35 -13.87
CA LEU A 461 -0.30 -7.95 -14.72
C LEU A 461 -0.57 -9.04 -15.77
N ASP A 462 0.48 -9.62 -16.36
CA ASP A 462 0.36 -10.76 -17.30
C ASP A 462 -0.18 -12.02 -16.61
N ILE A 463 0.27 -12.29 -15.37
CA ILE A 463 -0.26 -13.38 -14.52
C ILE A 463 -1.76 -13.22 -14.33
N TRP A 464 -2.23 -12.01 -13.98
CA TRP A 464 -3.65 -11.74 -13.78
C TRP A 464 -4.45 -11.86 -15.08
N LEU A 465 -3.98 -11.28 -16.18
CA LEU A 465 -4.64 -11.38 -17.49
C LEU A 465 -4.86 -12.84 -17.92
N ASP A 466 -3.87 -13.71 -17.66
CA ASP A 466 -3.99 -15.12 -17.98
C ASP A 466 -4.85 -15.90 -16.98
N ALA A 467 -4.87 -15.52 -15.70
CA ALA A 467 -5.83 -16.08 -14.74
C ALA A 467 -7.27 -15.72 -15.11
N GLU A 468 -7.53 -14.46 -15.48
CA GLU A 468 -8.86 -13.99 -15.86
C GLU A 468 -9.38 -14.72 -17.09
N ARG A 469 -8.55 -14.86 -18.14
CA ARG A 469 -8.87 -15.68 -19.33
C ARG A 469 -9.23 -17.13 -18.99
N ARG A 470 -8.66 -17.66 -17.92
CA ARG A 470 -8.85 -19.05 -17.48
C ARG A 470 -9.86 -19.20 -16.35
N LYS A 471 -10.45 -18.10 -15.87
CA LYS A 471 -11.33 -18.07 -14.69
C LYS A 471 -10.65 -18.68 -13.45
N ALA A 472 -9.38 -18.32 -13.24
CA ALA A 472 -8.52 -18.83 -12.16
C ALA A 472 -8.06 -17.72 -11.20
N CYS A 473 -8.77 -16.59 -11.15
CA CYS A 473 -8.45 -15.45 -10.29
C CYS A 473 -8.55 -15.80 -8.79
N ASP A 474 -9.42 -16.72 -8.41
CA ASP A 474 -9.56 -17.17 -7.01
C ASP A 474 -8.25 -17.73 -6.44
N ALA A 475 -7.47 -18.46 -7.23
CA ALA A 475 -6.16 -18.97 -6.82
C ALA A 475 -5.15 -17.83 -6.64
N LEU A 476 -5.18 -16.81 -7.50
CA LEU A 476 -4.32 -15.63 -7.36
C LEU A 476 -4.67 -14.77 -6.14
N GLU A 477 -5.93 -14.79 -5.71
CA GLU A 477 -6.41 -14.08 -4.53
C GLU A 477 -6.10 -14.84 -3.23
N ASN A 478 -6.31 -16.16 -3.21
CA ASN A 478 -6.28 -16.94 -1.97
C ASN A 478 -4.97 -17.69 -1.72
N ASP A 479 -4.30 -18.19 -2.76
CA ASP A 479 -3.18 -19.11 -2.57
C ASP A 479 -1.87 -18.37 -2.32
N LEU A 480 -1.25 -18.63 -1.17
CA LEU A 480 0.06 -18.09 -0.85
C LEU A 480 1.16 -18.87 -1.59
N ILE A 481 1.89 -18.16 -2.45
CA ILE A 481 2.99 -18.74 -3.23
C ILE A 481 4.28 -18.60 -2.42
N ALA A 482 4.99 -19.71 -2.24
CA ALA A 482 6.27 -19.76 -1.52
C ALA A 482 7.36 -18.85 -2.12
N PRO A 483 8.35 -18.43 -1.31
CA PRO A 483 9.51 -17.69 -1.81
C PRO A 483 10.33 -18.52 -2.80
N GLY A 484 11.04 -17.84 -3.70
CA GLY A 484 11.87 -18.49 -4.73
C GLY A 484 13.26 -18.91 -4.25
N ARG A 485 13.76 -18.27 -3.18
CA ARG A 485 15.05 -18.50 -2.54
C ARG A 485 14.88 -18.47 -1.03
#